data_AF-A0AAD7CLI5-F1
#
_entry.id   AF-A0AAD7CLI5-F1
#
_cell.length_a   1.000
_cell.length_b   1.000
_cell.length_c   1.000
_cell.angle_alpha   90.00
_cell.angle_beta   90.00
_cell.angle_gamma   90.00
#
_symmetry.space_group_name_H-M   'P 1'
#
loop_
_entity.id
_entity.type
_entity.pdbx_description
1 polymer ?
#
loop_
_entity_poly.entity_id
_entity_poly.type
_entity_poly.pdbx_seq_one_letter_code
_entity_poly.pdbx_strand_id
1 'polypeptide(L)'
;MLSSTGRPFANTSGAESEQIACLENTTSTFEDLVTCFDTYTVTEGYYSDDTYAAAQPNAEELSGWEDLISSLLSVDGNCTSLAVPPSIGGIYDVSLFTDPTGPQYCILSESTSVDGVYAKGWGLVVVSATQDAVERDIHFAAPHPAYDLFIPEQAGALFHSTGARSLLISGRTRTAILVSSDCVIPTSNSTIYYKTDPPHDVAEPFFSASKTIRAWQLSNGGCPAQTCAFIQMHGKGVSSCPTDTMFLSSGIGRSAASAAWYTDAVDRPIKRLKTELMTAFPTWNVSLPSDSTCSLTATDNVFGRLVNGIAEQLVCMNASTAELTTGEFIHIEQAILSRGSAAYSGWTAAFLAAFAPSP
;
A
#
# COMPACT_ATOMS: atom_id res chain seq x y z
N MET A 1 24.88 4.93 8.71
CA MET A 1 24.86 6.06 9.66
C MET A 1 25.06 7.35 8.88
N LEU A 2 23.96 7.92 8.38
CA LEU A 2 23.91 9.31 7.93
C LEU A 2 22.99 9.99 8.92
N SER A 3 23.56 10.92 9.68
CA SER A 3 22.90 11.70 10.71
C SER A 3 21.89 12.64 10.04
N SER A 4 20.60 12.34 10.16
CA SER A 4 19.56 13.32 9.89
C SER A 4 19.61 14.37 10.99
N THR A 5 20.03 15.57 10.65
CA THR A 5 19.86 16.74 11.51
C THR A 5 18.36 16.97 11.68
N GLY A 6 17.81 16.53 12.81
CA GLY A 6 16.44 16.80 13.19
C GLY A 6 16.20 18.31 13.20
N ARG A 7 15.14 18.75 12.51
CA ARG A 7 14.60 20.08 12.73
C ARG A 7 14.02 20.11 14.15
N PRO A 8 14.24 21.18 14.92
CA PRO A 8 13.68 21.28 16.26
C PRO A 8 12.16 21.32 16.18
N PHE A 9 11.50 20.58 17.07
CA PHE A 9 10.06 20.63 17.29
C PHE A 9 9.64 22.08 17.58
N ALA A 10 8.87 22.67 16.67
CA ALA A 10 8.16 23.91 16.92
C ALA A 10 6.92 23.58 17.76
N ASN A 11 6.91 24.07 18.99
CA ASN A 11 5.71 24.12 19.81
C ASN A 11 4.90 25.33 19.31
N THR A 12 3.89 25.13 18.47
CA THR A 12 3.05 26.23 17.95
C THR A 12 1.57 25.90 18.05
N SER A 13 0.93 26.40 19.12
CA SER A 13 -0.48 26.76 19.06
C SER A 13 -0.65 27.89 18.03
N GLY A 14 -0.99 27.52 16.80
CA GLY A 14 -1.25 28.47 15.70
C GLY A 14 -0.77 28.06 14.31
N ALA A 15 -0.43 26.79 14.05
CA ALA A 15 -0.16 26.35 12.68
C ALA A 15 -1.42 26.54 11.81
N GLU A 16 -1.29 27.32 10.74
CA GLU A 16 -2.37 27.61 9.80
C GLU A 16 -2.53 26.42 8.85
N SER A 17 -3.77 26.02 8.60
CA SER A 17 -4.06 24.96 7.62
C SER A 17 -3.79 25.49 6.22
N GLU A 18 -2.95 24.80 5.46
CA GLU A 18 -2.63 25.12 4.07
C GLU A 18 -3.32 24.14 3.12
N GLN A 19 -3.60 24.56 1.89
CA GLN A 19 -4.15 23.68 0.86
C GLN A 19 -3.04 22.88 0.19
N ILE A 20 -3.28 21.59 -0.05
CA ILE A 20 -2.34 20.73 -0.79
C ILE A 20 -2.42 21.05 -2.29
N ALA A 21 -1.31 21.48 -2.88
CA ALA A 21 -1.24 22.03 -4.24
C ALA A 21 -0.77 21.02 -5.31
N CYS A 22 -0.86 19.71 -5.05
CA CYS A 22 -0.34 18.70 -5.98
C CYS A 22 -1.09 18.61 -7.31
N LEU A 23 -2.34 19.08 -7.35
CA LEU A 23 -3.23 18.96 -8.51
C LEU A 23 -3.32 20.25 -9.35
N GLU A 24 -2.59 21.31 -8.98
CA GLU A 24 -2.66 22.61 -9.67
C GLU A 24 -1.90 22.63 -11.01
N ASN A 25 -0.89 21.76 -11.17
CA ASN A 25 -0.05 21.73 -12.37
C ASN A 25 -0.56 20.73 -13.41
N THR A 26 -1.14 21.24 -14.49
CA THR A 26 -1.71 20.41 -15.58
C THR A 26 -0.66 19.76 -16.49
N THR A 27 0.64 20.02 -16.30
CA THR A 27 1.71 19.39 -17.10
C THR A 27 2.44 18.28 -16.36
N SER A 28 2.10 18.02 -15.10
CA SER A 28 2.70 16.95 -14.30
C SER A 28 2.30 15.58 -14.84
N THR A 29 3.20 14.61 -14.81
CA THR A 29 2.87 13.18 -15.02
C THR A 29 2.19 12.59 -13.79
N PHE A 30 1.60 11.40 -13.91
CA PHE A 30 1.06 10.71 -12.73
C PHE A 30 2.13 10.40 -11.69
N GLU A 31 3.35 10.06 -12.10
CA GLU A 31 4.46 9.81 -11.18
C GLU A 31 4.90 11.09 -10.45
N ASP A 32 4.89 12.24 -11.12
CA ASP A 32 5.15 13.54 -10.48
C ASP A 32 4.09 13.84 -9.41
N LEU A 33 2.83 13.48 -9.67
CA LEU A 33 1.72 13.66 -8.75
C LEU A 33 1.88 12.79 -7.49
N VAL A 34 2.21 11.51 -7.65
CA VAL A 34 2.49 10.62 -6.52
C VAL A 34 3.69 11.14 -5.70
N THR A 35 4.74 11.59 -6.39
CA THR A 35 5.91 12.20 -5.72
C THR A 35 5.51 13.44 -4.92
N CYS A 36 4.64 14.29 -5.45
CA CYS A 36 4.15 15.46 -4.74
C CYS A 36 3.38 15.08 -3.47
N PHE A 37 2.44 14.15 -3.57
CA PHE A 37 1.65 13.70 -2.41
C PHE A 37 2.53 13.03 -1.34
N ASP A 38 3.60 12.32 -1.70
CA ASP A 38 4.51 11.73 -0.70
C ASP A 38 5.26 12.80 0.11
N THR A 39 5.43 14.03 -0.41
CA THR A 39 6.08 15.11 0.36
C THR A 39 5.28 15.55 1.58
N TYR A 40 3.98 15.27 1.61
CA TYR A 40 3.09 15.57 2.73
C TYR A 40 2.99 14.42 3.74
N THR A 41 3.65 13.27 3.51
CA THR A 41 3.62 12.13 4.43
C THR A 41 3.98 12.58 5.86
N VAL A 42 3.13 12.24 6.83
CA VAL A 42 3.38 12.57 8.23
C VAL A 42 4.63 11.86 8.71
N THR A 43 5.58 12.62 9.24
CA THR A 43 6.94 12.15 9.55
C THR A 43 7.08 11.51 10.92
N GLU A 44 8.24 10.90 11.17
CA GLU A 44 8.56 10.22 12.43
C GLU A 44 8.36 11.12 13.66
N GLY A 45 7.70 10.57 14.68
CA GLY A 45 7.50 11.22 15.98
C GLY A 45 6.70 12.52 15.93
N TYR A 46 5.95 12.76 14.85
CA TYR A 46 5.11 13.95 14.70
C TYR A 46 3.97 13.99 15.73
N TYR A 47 3.34 12.84 15.99
CA TYR A 47 2.20 12.78 16.91
C TYR A 47 2.61 12.56 18.37
N SER A 48 1.90 13.25 19.27
CA SER A 48 1.71 12.83 20.66
C SER A 48 0.48 11.91 20.75
N ASP A 49 0.19 11.35 21.93
CA ASP A 49 -1.03 10.58 22.14
C ASP A 49 -2.30 11.39 21.80
N ASP A 50 -2.34 12.66 22.24
CA ASP A 50 -3.48 13.54 22.01
C ASP A 50 -3.66 13.90 20.53
N THR A 51 -2.56 14.23 19.83
CA THR A 51 -2.65 14.61 18.41
C THR A 51 -2.86 13.41 17.51
N TYR A 52 -2.35 12.23 17.86
CA TYR A 52 -2.70 10.97 17.19
C TYR A 52 -4.19 10.66 17.35
N ALA A 53 -4.73 10.74 18.57
CA ALA A 53 -6.15 10.50 18.82
C ALA A 53 -7.04 11.49 18.04
N ALA A 54 -6.65 12.75 17.94
CA ALA A 54 -7.35 13.76 17.13
C ALA A 54 -7.21 13.56 15.62
N ALA A 55 -6.13 12.89 15.17
CA ALA A 55 -5.89 12.56 13.78
C ALA A 55 -6.59 11.27 13.34
N GLN A 56 -7.00 10.38 14.26
CA GLN A 56 -7.78 9.19 13.92
C GLN A 56 -9.20 9.57 13.46
N PRO A 57 -9.77 8.87 12.46
CA PRO A 57 -11.17 9.07 12.09
C PRO A 57 -12.07 8.60 13.22
N ASN A 58 -13.11 9.37 13.51
CA ASN A 58 -14.24 8.88 14.30
C ASN A 58 -15.12 7.91 13.44
N ALA A 59 -16.16 7.33 14.04
CA ALA A 59 -16.98 6.34 13.35
C ALA A 59 -17.70 6.87 12.09
N GLU A 60 -18.19 8.11 12.11
CA GLU A 60 -18.87 8.72 10.96
C GLU A 60 -17.90 9.13 9.86
N GLU A 61 -16.72 9.62 10.25
CA GLU A 61 -15.60 9.91 9.34
C GLU A 61 -15.12 8.63 8.65
N LEU A 62 -14.88 7.55 9.41
CA LEU A 62 -14.41 6.28 8.89
C LEU A 62 -15.43 5.67 7.92
N SER A 63 -16.71 5.63 8.30
CA SER A 63 -17.78 5.14 7.42
C SER A 63 -17.89 5.96 6.14
N GLY A 64 -17.86 7.29 6.24
CA GLY A 64 -17.92 8.16 5.05
C GLY A 64 -16.71 7.96 4.13
N TRP A 65 -15.53 7.75 4.70
CA TRP A 65 -14.31 7.48 3.95
C TRP A 65 -14.34 6.11 3.25
N GLU A 66 -14.76 5.05 3.93
CA GLU A 66 -14.94 3.71 3.35
C GLU A 66 -16.01 3.74 2.22
N ASP A 67 -17.14 4.41 2.43
CA ASP A 67 -18.19 4.56 1.42
C ASP A 67 -17.68 5.31 0.17
N LEU A 68 -16.86 6.34 0.36
CA LEU A 68 -16.28 7.11 -0.73
C LEU A 68 -15.24 6.31 -1.51
N ILE A 69 -14.40 5.50 -0.83
CA ILE A 69 -13.46 4.57 -1.49
C ILE A 69 -14.22 3.54 -2.34
N SER A 70 -15.28 2.94 -1.80
CA SER A 70 -16.12 1.98 -2.53
C SER A 70 -16.79 2.61 -3.76
N SER A 71 -17.26 3.85 -3.62
CA SER A 71 -17.84 4.63 -4.71
C SER A 71 -16.79 4.97 -5.78
N LEU A 72 -15.57 5.32 -5.36
CA LEU A 72 -14.45 5.64 -6.25
C LEU A 72 -14.09 4.46 -7.16
N LEU A 73 -14.03 3.24 -6.62
CA LEU A 73 -13.75 2.01 -7.39
C LEU A 73 -14.80 1.70 -8.47
N SER A 74 -16.01 2.25 -8.31
CA SER A 74 -17.15 2.05 -9.22
C SER A 74 -17.28 3.15 -10.28
N VAL A 75 -16.37 4.12 -10.32
CA VAL A 75 -16.43 5.23 -11.28
C VAL A 75 -16.21 4.73 -12.70
N ASP A 76 -16.96 5.32 -13.63
CA ASP A 76 -16.71 5.20 -15.06
C ASP A 76 -16.94 6.56 -15.73
N GLY A 77 -15.86 7.30 -15.97
CA GLY A 77 -15.84 8.68 -16.43
C GLY A 77 -15.51 9.67 -15.31
N ASN A 78 -16.44 10.55 -14.98
CA ASN A 78 -16.16 11.73 -14.14
C ASN A 78 -16.42 11.49 -12.64
N CYS A 79 -15.37 11.24 -11.86
CA CYS A 79 -15.45 11.12 -10.40
C CYS A 79 -15.73 12.42 -9.64
N THR A 80 -15.63 13.59 -10.25
CA THR A 80 -15.97 14.86 -9.56
C THR A 80 -17.46 14.99 -9.23
N SER A 81 -18.28 14.08 -9.79
CA SER A 81 -19.70 13.95 -9.46
C SER A 81 -19.99 13.12 -8.20
N LEU A 82 -18.98 12.42 -7.64
CA LEU A 82 -19.13 11.71 -6.39
C LEU A 82 -19.40 12.69 -5.25
N ALA A 83 -20.46 12.42 -4.49
CA ALA A 83 -20.76 13.21 -3.30
C ALA A 83 -19.77 12.86 -2.19
N VAL A 84 -18.91 13.80 -1.81
CA VAL A 84 -18.07 13.67 -0.61
C VAL A 84 -18.98 13.73 0.62
N PRO A 85 -18.99 12.70 1.48
CA PRO A 85 -19.82 12.70 2.68
C PRO A 85 -19.49 13.88 3.60
N PRO A 86 -20.50 14.54 4.21
CA PRO A 86 -20.26 15.68 5.08
C PRO A 86 -19.32 15.41 6.25
N SER A 87 -19.23 14.16 6.73
CA SER A 87 -18.34 13.76 7.82
C SER A 87 -16.86 13.91 7.47
N ILE A 88 -16.50 13.81 6.19
CA ILE A 88 -15.12 13.98 5.70
C ILE A 88 -14.95 15.21 4.80
N GLY A 89 -16.01 16.00 4.63
CA GLY A 89 -15.99 17.26 3.89
C GLY A 89 -15.04 18.26 4.56
N GLY A 90 -14.12 18.82 3.78
CA GLY A 90 -13.05 19.68 4.29
C GLY A 90 -11.83 18.94 4.84
N ILE A 91 -11.87 17.60 4.89
CA ILE A 91 -10.69 16.75 5.14
C ILE A 91 -10.21 16.17 3.81
N TYR A 92 -11.12 15.58 3.04
CA TYR A 92 -10.85 14.89 1.78
C TYR A 92 -11.60 15.51 0.61
N ASP A 93 -10.98 15.45 -0.57
CA ASP A 93 -11.59 15.79 -1.85
C ASP A 93 -11.43 14.64 -2.85
N VAL A 94 -12.37 14.57 -3.81
CA VAL A 94 -12.23 13.72 -5.00
C VAL A 94 -11.91 14.60 -6.20
N SER A 95 -10.76 14.32 -6.82
CA SER A 95 -10.27 15.09 -7.96
C SER A 95 -10.07 14.21 -9.19
N LEU A 96 -10.33 14.79 -10.36
CA LEU A 96 -9.98 14.18 -11.64
C LEU A 96 -8.63 14.75 -12.09
N PHE A 97 -7.65 13.86 -12.27
CA PHE A 97 -6.35 14.20 -12.81
C PHE A 97 -6.20 13.68 -14.23
N THR A 98 -5.65 14.49 -15.13
CA THR A 98 -5.40 14.11 -16.52
C THR A 98 -3.90 13.98 -16.71
N ASP A 99 -3.44 12.75 -16.88
CA ASP A 99 -2.03 12.49 -17.18
C ASP A 99 -1.74 12.90 -18.64
N PRO A 100 -0.74 13.76 -18.91
CA PRO A 100 -0.37 14.14 -20.29
C PRO A 100 0.18 12.96 -21.12
N THR A 101 0.56 11.86 -20.47
CA THR A 101 1.16 10.67 -21.09
C THR A 101 0.25 9.44 -21.05
N GLY A 102 -0.93 9.51 -20.41
CA GLY A 102 -1.72 8.33 -20.10
C GLY A 102 -3.22 8.61 -19.90
N PRO A 103 -3.92 7.70 -19.18
CA PRO A 103 -5.34 7.86 -18.90
C PRO A 103 -5.60 8.95 -17.85
N GLN A 104 -6.88 9.18 -17.58
CA GLN A 104 -7.30 10.02 -16.46
C GLN A 104 -7.43 9.19 -15.20
N TYR A 105 -7.21 9.82 -14.04
CA TYR A 105 -7.24 9.18 -12.74
C TYR A 105 -8.17 9.92 -11.80
N CYS A 106 -8.85 9.15 -10.96
CA CYS A 106 -9.70 9.64 -9.90
C CYS A 106 -8.99 9.47 -8.57
N ILE A 107 -8.82 10.58 -7.86
CA ILE A 107 -7.92 10.70 -6.72
C ILE A 107 -8.72 11.13 -5.53
N LEU A 108 -8.71 10.31 -4.49
CA LEU A 108 -9.18 10.65 -3.16
C LEU A 108 -7.96 10.98 -2.28
N SER A 109 -7.81 12.25 -1.95
CA SER A 109 -6.69 12.76 -1.18
C SER A 109 -7.15 13.75 -0.11
N GLU A 110 -6.36 13.88 0.95
CA GLU A 110 -6.55 14.99 1.88
C GLU A 110 -6.35 16.32 1.15
N SER A 111 -7.16 17.31 1.51
CA SER A 111 -7.16 18.62 0.88
C SER A 111 -6.25 19.63 1.60
N THR A 112 -5.86 19.33 2.83
CA THR A 112 -5.13 20.26 3.70
C THR A 112 -3.91 19.64 4.37
N SER A 113 -2.93 20.50 4.63
CA SER A 113 -1.71 20.20 5.38
C SER A 113 -1.54 21.13 6.57
N VAL A 114 -0.89 20.63 7.62
CA VAL A 114 -0.47 21.39 8.80
C VAL A 114 1.03 21.16 8.97
N ASP A 115 1.81 22.23 9.10
CA ASP A 115 3.28 22.18 9.20
C ASP A 115 3.96 21.42 8.03
N GLY A 116 3.35 21.48 6.84
CA GLY A 116 3.88 20.85 5.62
C GLY A 116 3.67 19.34 5.54
N VAL A 117 2.85 18.73 6.41
CA VAL A 117 2.41 17.33 6.32
C VAL A 117 0.89 17.24 6.32
N TYR A 118 0.33 16.10 5.93
CA TYR A 118 -1.11 15.85 5.97
C TYR A 118 -1.71 16.19 7.34
N ALA A 119 -2.85 16.89 7.33
CA ALA A 119 -3.54 17.27 8.57
C ALA A 119 -3.99 16.04 9.38
N LYS A 120 -4.42 14.97 8.69
CA LYS A 120 -4.84 13.70 9.29
C LYS A 120 -3.90 12.55 8.94
N GLY A 121 -3.44 12.43 7.71
CA GLY A 121 -2.60 11.33 7.21
C GLY A 121 -3.31 9.97 7.04
N TRP A 122 -4.57 9.92 6.61
CA TRP A 122 -5.28 8.64 6.40
C TRP A 122 -4.85 7.90 5.13
N GLY A 123 -4.36 8.63 4.12
CA GLY A 123 -3.75 8.07 2.92
C GLY A 123 -4.33 8.57 1.60
N LEU A 124 -3.70 8.13 0.52
CA LEU A 124 -4.06 8.46 -0.86
C LEU A 124 -4.68 7.22 -1.51
N VAL A 125 -5.85 7.37 -2.13
CA VAL A 125 -6.48 6.33 -2.95
C VAL A 125 -6.61 6.84 -4.38
N VAL A 126 -6.12 6.07 -5.33
CA VAL A 126 -6.22 6.38 -6.76
C VAL A 126 -6.82 5.20 -7.51
N VAL A 127 -7.69 5.50 -8.47
CA VAL A 127 -8.23 4.55 -9.44
C VAL A 127 -8.18 5.17 -10.84
N SER A 128 -8.22 4.33 -11.88
CA SER A 128 -8.46 4.81 -13.24
C SER A 128 -9.84 5.47 -13.34
N ALA A 129 -9.94 6.60 -14.05
CA ALA A 129 -11.20 7.32 -14.17
C ALA A 129 -12.25 6.58 -15.01
N THR A 130 -11.82 5.71 -15.93
CA THR A 130 -12.72 4.90 -16.78
C THR A 130 -12.45 3.42 -16.60
N GLN A 131 -13.49 2.59 -16.67
CA GLN A 131 -13.35 1.14 -16.52
C GLN A 131 -12.51 0.53 -17.66
N ASP A 132 -12.62 1.06 -18.87
CA ASP A 132 -11.82 0.63 -20.04
C ASP A 132 -10.30 0.87 -19.87
N ALA A 133 -9.89 1.70 -18.90
CA ALA A 133 -8.48 1.92 -18.58
C ALA A 133 -7.96 0.98 -17.48
N VAL A 134 -8.83 0.17 -16.87
CA VAL A 134 -8.44 -0.91 -15.96
C VAL A 134 -8.19 -2.16 -16.79
N GLU A 135 -6.93 -2.49 -17.00
CA GLU A 135 -6.53 -3.70 -17.70
C GLU A 135 -6.40 -4.90 -16.78
N ARG A 136 -6.16 -4.71 -15.47
CA ARG A 136 -5.93 -5.80 -14.51
C ARG A 136 -6.51 -5.48 -13.16
N ASP A 137 -7.09 -6.49 -12.50
CA ASP A 137 -7.57 -6.44 -11.11
C ASP A 137 -6.43 -6.47 -10.08
N ILE A 138 -5.30 -5.84 -10.41
CA ILE A 138 -4.19 -5.67 -9.49
C ILE A 138 -4.48 -4.45 -8.61
N HIS A 139 -4.28 -4.61 -7.31
CA HIS A 139 -4.36 -3.52 -6.34
C HIS A 139 -2.98 -3.31 -5.73
N PHE A 140 -2.33 -2.20 -6.06
CA PHE A 140 -1.03 -1.85 -5.47
C PHE A 140 -1.23 -1.08 -4.18
N ALA A 141 -0.36 -1.35 -3.21
CA ALA A 141 -0.33 -0.59 -1.98
C ALA A 141 1.10 -0.35 -1.46
N ALA A 142 1.30 0.85 -0.92
CA ALA A 142 2.55 1.33 -0.32
C ALA A 142 2.30 1.72 1.14
N PRO A 143 2.43 0.77 2.09
CA PRO A 143 2.12 1.00 3.50
C PRO A 143 3.17 1.86 4.23
N HIS A 144 4.41 1.97 3.72
CA HIS A 144 5.53 2.60 4.44
C HIS A 144 6.14 3.77 3.64
N PRO A 145 5.36 4.82 3.32
CA PRO A 145 5.88 6.04 2.69
C PRO A 145 6.97 6.68 3.55
N ALA A 146 7.92 7.36 2.92
CA ALA A 146 9.15 7.91 3.50
C ALA A 146 10.11 6.91 4.21
N TYR A 147 9.60 5.85 4.86
CA TYR A 147 10.40 4.86 5.58
C TYR A 147 11.07 3.86 4.63
N ASP A 148 10.29 3.32 3.69
CA ASP A 148 10.75 2.31 2.75
C ASP A 148 11.39 2.90 1.48
N LEU A 149 11.54 4.24 1.38
CA LEU A 149 12.19 5.02 0.30
C LEU A 149 11.86 4.57 -1.14
N PHE A 150 11.23 5.45 -1.92
CA PHE A 150 10.84 5.23 -3.33
C PHE A 150 9.69 4.23 -3.54
N ILE A 151 9.14 3.63 -2.47
CA ILE A 151 8.02 2.71 -2.58
C ILE A 151 6.73 3.38 -3.07
N PRO A 152 6.32 4.58 -2.57
CA PRO A 152 5.18 5.30 -3.11
C PRO A 152 5.27 5.51 -4.62
N GLU A 153 6.40 6.01 -5.10
CA GLU A 153 6.66 6.31 -6.50
C GLU A 153 6.70 5.05 -7.36
N GLN A 154 7.29 3.96 -6.85
CA GLN A 154 7.29 2.68 -7.55
C GLN A 154 5.89 2.09 -7.63
N ALA A 155 5.13 2.08 -6.53
CA ALA A 155 3.75 1.60 -6.54
C ALA A 155 2.88 2.43 -7.51
N GLY A 156 3.09 3.74 -7.55
CA GLY A 156 2.47 4.65 -8.51
C GLY A 156 2.82 4.31 -9.97
N ALA A 157 4.10 4.19 -10.29
CA ALA A 157 4.55 3.84 -11.64
C ALA A 157 4.03 2.47 -12.09
N LEU A 158 3.98 1.48 -11.19
CA LEU A 158 3.43 0.16 -11.50
C LEU A 158 1.92 0.19 -11.65
N PHE A 159 1.20 0.96 -10.83
CA PHE A 159 -0.22 1.19 -11.01
C PHE A 159 -0.52 1.76 -12.39
N HIS A 160 0.16 2.85 -12.77
CA HIS A 160 0.03 3.51 -14.08
C HIS A 160 0.35 2.54 -15.23
N SER A 161 1.52 1.90 -15.19
CA SER A 161 2.05 1.13 -16.32
C SER A 161 1.44 -0.26 -16.52
N THR A 162 0.68 -0.77 -15.56
CA THR A 162 0.04 -2.10 -15.66
C THR A 162 -1.47 -2.03 -15.90
N GLY A 163 -2.05 -0.83 -15.94
CA GLY A 163 -3.51 -0.65 -15.97
C GLY A 163 -4.17 -1.25 -14.74
N ALA A 164 -3.52 -1.13 -13.57
CA ALA A 164 -4.02 -1.69 -12.32
C ALA A 164 -5.32 -0.99 -11.88
N ARG A 165 -6.12 -1.68 -11.08
CA ARG A 165 -7.43 -1.18 -10.65
C ARG A 165 -7.34 -0.09 -9.60
N SER A 166 -6.44 -0.24 -8.63
CA SER A 166 -6.27 0.77 -7.59
C SER A 166 -4.86 0.88 -7.06
N LEU A 167 -4.55 2.06 -6.50
CA LEU A 167 -3.37 2.36 -5.72
C LEU A 167 -3.79 2.90 -4.35
N LEU A 168 -3.19 2.37 -3.29
CA LEU A 168 -3.34 2.84 -1.92
C LEU A 168 -1.98 3.18 -1.31
N ILE A 169 -1.77 4.42 -0.90
CA ILE A 169 -0.54 4.86 -0.23
C ILE A 169 -0.92 5.36 1.17
N SER A 170 -0.22 4.90 2.21
CA SER A 170 -0.43 5.42 3.56
C SER A 170 -0.13 6.93 3.61
N GLY A 171 -0.82 7.68 4.47
CA GLY A 171 -0.54 9.12 4.66
C GLY A 171 0.51 9.37 5.74
N ARG A 172 0.96 8.33 6.44
CA ARG A 172 1.87 8.41 7.59
C ARG A 172 3.00 7.42 7.43
N THR A 173 4.20 7.83 7.87
CA THR A 173 5.27 6.86 8.11
C THR A 173 4.90 5.95 9.28
N ARG A 174 5.41 4.72 9.27
CA ARG A 174 5.14 3.73 10.32
C ARG A 174 5.51 4.20 11.72
N THR A 175 6.41 5.17 11.83
CA THR A 175 6.89 5.76 13.10
C THR A 175 6.29 7.14 13.40
N ALA A 176 5.19 7.55 12.74
CA ALA A 176 4.57 8.85 12.98
C ALA A 176 4.14 9.07 14.44
N ILE A 177 3.74 7.99 15.13
CA ILE A 177 3.73 7.94 16.60
C ILE A 177 4.67 6.83 17.10
N LEU A 178 5.43 7.10 18.15
CA LEU A 178 6.38 6.16 18.76
C LEU A 178 5.75 5.36 19.92
N VAL A 179 4.50 4.93 19.73
CA VAL A 179 3.74 4.11 20.68
C VAL A 179 3.49 2.76 20.04
N SER A 180 3.72 1.68 20.81
CA SER A 180 3.49 0.30 20.35
C SER A 180 2.01 0.10 20.02
N SER A 181 1.76 -0.63 18.93
CA SER A 181 0.44 -1.18 18.61
C SER A 181 0.04 -2.20 19.67
N ASP A 182 -1.26 -2.25 19.96
CA ASP A 182 -1.90 -3.28 20.80
C ASP A 182 -2.39 -4.48 19.96
N CYS A 183 -2.31 -4.42 18.62
CA CYS A 183 -2.85 -5.42 17.72
C CYS A 183 -1.86 -6.59 17.53
N VAL A 184 -0.83 -6.40 16.70
CA VAL A 184 0.18 -7.43 16.46
C VAL A 184 1.29 -7.26 17.50
N ILE A 185 1.42 -8.25 18.39
CA ILE A 185 2.51 -8.27 19.36
C ILE A 185 3.71 -9.03 18.76
N PRO A 186 4.87 -8.37 18.58
CA PRO A 186 6.03 -9.01 17.99
C PRO A 186 6.55 -10.14 18.87
N THR A 187 6.99 -11.22 18.23
CA THR A 187 7.58 -12.37 18.93
C THR A 187 9.00 -12.10 19.47
N SER A 188 9.68 -11.08 18.94
CA SER A 188 10.99 -10.63 19.40
C SER A 188 10.87 -9.34 20.20
N ASN A 189 11.51 -9.29 21.37
CA ASN A 189 11.62 -8.09 22.19
C ASN A 189 12.42 -6.95 21.53
N SER A 190 13.10 -7.21 20.41
CA SER A 190 13.85 -6.19 19.66
C SER A 190 13.03 -5.53 18.56
N THR A 191 11.83 -6.01 18.28
CA THR A 191 10.94 -5.48 17.24
C THR A 191 9.81 -4.72 17.92
N ILE A 192 9.47 -3.56 17.40
CA ILE A 192 8.30 -2.79 17.82
C ILE A 192 7.46 -2.55 16.58
N TYR A 193 6.19 -2.94 16.64
CA TYR A 193 5.18 -2.50 15.69
C TYR A 193 4.49 -1.29 16.31
N TYR A 194 4.55 -0.15 15.65
CA TYR A 194 3.97 1.09 16.14
C TYR A 194 2.50 1.18 15.74
N LYS A 195 1.72 2.00 16.45
CA LYS A 195 0.30 2.24 16.14
C LYS A 195 0.08 2.79 14.73
N THR A 196 1.07 3.48 14.16
CA THR A 196 1.03 4.01 12.79
C THR A 196 1.64 3.06 11.77
N ASP A 197 1.97 1.81 12.11
CA ASP A 197 2.55 0.81 11.22
C ASP A 197 1.43 0.05 10.46
N PRO A 198 1.11 0.41 9.21
CA PRO A 198 -0.15 -0.01 8.59
C PRO A 198 -0.36 -1.52 8.42
N PRO A 199 0.68 -2.33 8.15
CA PRO A 199 0.57 -3.79 8.14
C PRO A 199 0.31 -4.42 9.50
N HIS A 200 0.45 -3.72 10.62
CA HIS A 200 0.50 -4.32 11.96
C HIS A 200 -0.53 -3.75 12.95
N ASP A 201 -1.33 -2.77 12.53
CA ASP A 201 -2.39 -2.17 13.34
C ASP A 201 -3.69 -2.06 12.54
N VAL A 202 -4.79 -2.58 13.11
CA VAL A 202 -6.13 -2.54 12.49
C VAL A 202 -6.83 -1.20 12.68
N ALA A 203 -6.34 -0.35 13.59
CA ALA A 203 -6.84 1.00 13.78
C ALA A 203 -6.28 1.99 12.75
N GLU A 204 -5.26 1.62 11.97
CA GLU A 204 -4.78 2.49 10.91
C GLU A 204 -5.79 2.56 9.75
N PRO A 205 -6.11 3.76 9.24
CA PRO A 205 -7.02 3.93 8.11
C PRO A 205 -6.63 3.10 6.89
N PHE A 206 -5.34 2.87 6.67
CA PHE A 206 -4.85 2.00 5.60
C PHE A 206 -5.43 0.57 5.65
N PHE A 207 -5.62 -0.02 6.84
CA PHE A 207 -6.27 -1.33 6.98
C PHE A 207 -7.73 -1.26 6.54
N SER A 208 -8.44 -0.21 6.97
CA SER A 208 -9.84 0.06 6.58
C SER A 208 -10.02 0.28 5.08
N ALA A 209 -9.13 1.04 4.44
CA ALA A 209 -9.12 1.19 2.99
C ALA A 209 -8.84 -0.15 2.29
N SER A 210 -7.83 -0.90 2.76
CA SER A 210 -7.47 -2.19 2.16
C SER A 210 -8.62 -3.20 2.22
N LYS A 211 -9.31 -3.32 3.36
CA LYS A 211 -10.48 -4.21 3.48
C LYS A 211 -11.66 -3.75 2.64
N THR A 212 -11.86 -2.43 2.49
CA THR A 212 -12.91 -1.86 1.65
C THR A 212 -12.68 -2.16 0.18
N ILE A 213 -11.45 -1.93 -0.31
CA ILE A 213 -11.05 -2.27 -1.69
C ILE A 213 -11.25 -3.77 -1.94
N ARG A 214 -10.84 -4.62 -0.99
CA ARG A 214 -11.05 -6.08 -1.10
C ARG A 214 -12.53 -6.45 -1.13
N ALA A 215 -13.35 -5.91 -0.24
CA ALA A 215 -14.77 -6.20 -0.19
C ALA A 215 -15.48 -5.80 -1.49
N TRP A 216 -15.10 -4.65 -2.05
CA TRP A 216 -15.56 -4.21 -3.36
C TRP A 216 -15.13 -5.21 -4.45
N GLN A 217 -13.86 -5.59 -4.53
CA GLN A 217 -13.36 -6.51 -5.56
C GLN A 217 -14.07 -7.87 -5.49
N LEU A 218 -14.27 -8.40 -4.29
CA LEU A 218 -15.00 -9.65 -4.08
C LEU A 218 -16.47 -9.58 -4.52
N SER A 219 -17.08 -8.40 -4.39
CA SER A 219 -18.47 -8.16 -4.83
C SER A 219 -18.58 -7.88 -6.33
N ASN A 220 -17.46 -7.57 -7.00
CA ASN A 220 -17.41 -7.12 -8.40
C ASN A 220 -16.50 -8.04 -9.25
N GLY A 221 -16.73 -9.35 -9.18
CA GLY A 221 -16.04 -10.33 -10.04
C GLY A 221 -15.05 -11.24 -9.31
N GLY A 222 -14.82 -11.02 -8.01
CA GLY A 222 -13.91 -11.84 -7.23
C GLY A 222 -12.45 -11.48 -7.47
N CYS A 223 -11.52 -12.32 -7.04
CA CYS A 223 -10.10 -12.15 -7.31
C CYS A 223 -9.52 -13.38 -8.04
N PRO A 224 -9.81 -13.55 -9.34
CA PRO A 224 -9.27 -14.66 -10.11
C PRO A 224 -7.75 -14.61 -10.13
N ALA A 225 -7.10 -15.73 -9.83
CA ALA A 225 -5.64 -15.81 -9.73
C ALA A 225 -4.91 -15.34 -11.00
N GLN A 226 -5.55 -15.34 -12.17
CA GLN A 226 -4.93 -14.97 -13.45
C GLN A 226 -4.85 -13.46 -13.66
N THR A 227 -5.75 -12.68 -13.06
CA THR A 227 -5.92 -11.25 -13.36
C THR A 227 -5.85 -10.38 -12.10
N CYS A 228 -6.01 -10.97 -10.92
CA CYS A 228 -6.15 -10.26 -9.65
C CYS A 228 -5.08 -10.64 -8.61
N ALA A 229 -4.62 -9.62 -7.88
CA ALA A 229 -3.89 -9.76 -6.63
C ALA A 229 -3.87 -8.44 -5.85
N PHE A 230 -3.75 -8.54 -4.53
CA PHE A 230 -3.45 -7.42 -3.64
C PHE A 230 -1.96 -7.41 -3.33
N ILE A 231 -1.26 -6.42 -3.86
CA ILE A 231 0.20 -6.30 -3.80
C ILE A 231 0.58 -5.24 -2.77
N GLN A 232 1.31 -5.62 -1.72
CA GLN A 232 1.94 -4.68 -0.80
C GLN A 232 3.44 -4.59 -1.10
N MET A 233 3.86 -3.42 -1.58
CA MET A 233 5.24 -3.10 -1.90
C MET A 233 5.94 -2.62 -0.63
N HIS A 234 7.09 -3.22 -0.30
CA HIS A 234 7.90 -2.86 0.87
C HIS A 234 9.38 -2.72 0.50
N GLY A 235 10.10 -2.01 1.35
CA GLY A 235 11.53 -1.82 1.25
C GLY A 235 12.26 -2.47 2.41
N LYS A 236 13.31 -3.24 2.13
CA LYS A 236 14.13 -3.83 3.18
C LYS A 236 15.47 -3.12 3.36
N GLY A 237 15.91 -3.03 4.61
CA GLY A 237 17.25 -2.55 4.96
C GLY A 237 18.34 -3.47 4.39
N VAL A 238 19.55 -2.93 4.19
CA VAL A 238 20.68 -3.67 3.58
C VAL A 238 21.05 -4.93 4.35
N SER A 239 20.95 -4.90 5.68
CA SER A 239 21.21 -6.06 6.55
C SER A 239 20.05 -7.05 6.63
N SER A 240 18.85 -6.67 6.19
CA SER A 240 17.65 -7.48 6.25
C SER A 240 17.54 -8.33 4.97
N CYS A 241 17.52 -9.64 5.13
CA CYS A 241 17.53 -10.61 4.03
C CYS A 241 18.57 -10.25 2.95
N PRO A 242 19.86 -10.16 3.32
CA PRO A 242 20.88 -9.50 2.49
C PRO A 242 21.16 -10.23 1.18
N THR A 243 20.80 -11.50 1.08
CA THR A 243 20.96 -12.32 -0.12
C THR A 243 19.86 -12.09 -1.15
N ASP A 244 18.69 -11.61 -0.74
CA ASP A 244 17.55 -11.41 -1.64
C ASP A 244 17.59 -9.99 -2.20
N THR A 245 17.47 -9.86 -3.51
CA THR A 245 17.18 -8.56 -4.14
C THR A 245 15.69 -8.27 -4.01
N MET A 246 14.86 -9.28 -4.23
CA MET A 246 13.42 -9.28 -4.00
C MET A 246 13.03 -10.55 -3.26
N PHE A 247 12.21 -10.42 -2.23
CA PHE A 247 11.62 -11.52 -1.49
C PHE A 247 10.11 -11.36 -1.50
N LEU A 248 9.41 -12.32 -2.10
CA LEU A 248 7.96 -12.30 -2.21
C LEU A 248 7.37 -13.30 -1.23
N SER A 249 6.27 -12.95 -0.56
CA SER A 249 5.54 -13.85 0.34
C SER A 249 4.03 -13.66 0.20
N SER A 250 3.26 -14.73 0.34
CA SER A 250 1.80 -14.68 0.46
C SER A 250 1.30 -14.61 1.90
N GLY A 251 2.12 -14.13 2.84
CA GLY A 251 1.71 -13.97 4.24
C GLY A 251 1.63 -15.28 5.03
N ILE A 252 2.21 -16.36 4.51
CA ILE A 252 2.39 -17.63 5.22
C ILE A 252 3.87 -17.88 5.48
N GLY A 253 4.15 -18.41 6.67
CA GLY A 253 5.51 -18.58 7.19
C GLY A 253 6.28 -19.69 6.47
N ARG A 254 7.18 -20.35 7.21
CA ARG A 254 8.14 -21.31 6.64
C ARG A 254 8.04 -22.71 7.24
N SER A 255 6.86 -23.04 7.76
CA SER A 255 6.55 -24.43 8.14
C SER A 255 6.67 -25.36 6.93
N ALA A 256 6.81 -26.67 7.14
CA ALA A 256 6.86 -27.64 6.04
C ALA A 256 5.64 -27.53 5.10
N ALA A 257 4.44 -27.32 5.66
CA ALA A 257 3.22 -27.12 4.88
C ALA A 257 3.27 -25.80 4.08
N SER A 258 3.76 -24.71 4.68
CA SER A 258 3.91 -23.42 4.00
C SER A 258 4.95 -23.49 2.86
N ALA A 259 6.08 -24.16 3.09
CA ALA A 259 7.10 -24.36 2.05
C ALA A 259 6.57 -25.24 0.90
N ALA A 260 5.77 -26.27 1.21
CA ALA A 260 5.11 -27.10 0.21
C ALA A 260 4.12 -26.28 -0.65
N TRP A 261 3.40 -25.32 -0.06
CA TRP A 261 2.48 -24.44 -0.80
C TRP A 261 3.20 -23.63 -1.90
N TYR A 262 4.40 -23.11 -1.60
CA TYR A 262 5.21 -22.38 -2.58
C TYR A 262 5.84 -23.27 -3.66
N THR A 263 5.91 -24.59 -3.45
CA THR A 263 6.61 -25.52 -4.36
C THR A 263 5.67 -26.54 -5.03
N ASP A 264 4.40 -26.61 -4.64
CA ASP A 264 3.41 -27.46 -5.29
C ASP A 264 3.17 -27.07 -6.76
N ALA A 265 2.44 -27.91 -7.49
CA ALA A 265 2.14 -27.69 -8.90
C ALA A 265 0.96 -26.73 -9.15
N VAL A 266 0.33 -26.18 -8.11
CA VAL A 266 -0.80 -25.26 -8.27
C VAL A 266 -0.28 -23.91 -8.73
N ASP A 267 -0.79 -23.47 -9.88
CA ASP A 267 -0.50 -22.18 -10.47
C ASP A 267 -1.07 -21.06 -9.60
N ARG A 268 -0.20 -20.13 -9.19
CA ARG A 268 -0.54 -19.01 -8.29
C ARG A 268 0.15 -17.73 -8.73
N PRO A 269 -0.48 -16.56 -8.50
CA PRO A 269 0.05 -15.26 -8.91
C PRO A 269 1.51 -15.05 -8.54
N ILE A 270 1.85 -15.32 -7.27
CA ILE A 270 3.20 -15.12 -6.73
C ILE A 270 4.27 -15.99 -7.39
N LYS A 271 3.92 -17.20 -7.84
CA LYS A 271 4.86 -18.10 -8.52
C LYS A 271 5.16 -17.61 -9.93
N ARG A 272 4.13 -17.18 -10.66
CA ARG A 272 4.28 -16.57 -11.98
C ARG A 272 5.08 -15.27 -11.88
N LEU A 273 4.71 -14.39 -10.95
CA LEU A 273 5.42 -13.14 -10.73
C LEU A 273 6.91 -13.35 -10.42
N LYS A 274 7.26 -14.32 -9.56
CA LYS A 274 8.68 -14.67 -9.35
C LYS A 274 9.37 -15.08 -10.65
N THR A 275 8.77 -15.99 -11.44
CA THR A 275 9.36 -16.45 -12.71
C THR A 275 9.60 -15.30 -13.68
N GLU A 276 8.61 -14.40 -13.81
CA GLU A 276 8.72 -13.26 -14.72
C GLU A 276 9.72 -12.22 -14.22
N LEU A 277 9.83 -12.01 -12.89
CA LEU A 277 10.86 -11.15 -12.30
C LEU A 277 12.27 -11.70 -12.53
N MET A 278 12.47 -13.02 -12.40
CA MET A 278 13.75 -13.65 -12.72
C MET A 278 14.11 -13.51 -14.20
N THR A 279 13.10 -13.46 -15.08
CA THR A 279 13.30 -13.22 -16.52
C THR A 279 13.67 -11.77 -16.80
N ALA A 280 12.96 -10.81 -16.18
CA ALA A 280 13.25 -9.38 -16.31
C ALA A 280 14.60 -8.98 -15.67
N PHE A 281 15.00 -9.67 -14.61
CA PHE A 281 16.19 -9.38 -13.82
C PHE A 281 17.08 -10.63 -13.60
N PRO A 282 17.75 -11.13 -14.66
CA PRO A 282 18.46 -12.43 -14.60
C PRO A 282 19.65 -12.47 -13.64
N THR A 283 20.14 -11.32 -13.18
CA THR A 283 21.24 -11.22 -12.22
C THR A 283 20.78 -11.00 -10.78
N TRP A 284 19.48 -10.82 -10.55
CA TRP A 284 18.92 -10.52 -9.23
C TRP A 284 18.43 -11.80 -8.56
N ASN A 285 18.56 -11.84 -7.24
CA ASN A 285 18.03 -12.96 -6.47
C ASN A 285 16.58 -12.67 -6.08
N VAL A 286 15.64 -13.38 -6.71
CA VAL A 286 14.20 -13.29 -6.48
C VAL A 286 13.73 -14.58 -5.82
N SER A 287 13.29 -14.47 -4.57
CA SER A 287 13.03 -15.63 -3.71
C SER A 287 11.60 -15.66 -3.17
N LEU A 288 11.10 -16.87 -2.94
CA LEU A 288 9.94 -17.16 -2.08
C LEU A 288 10.42 -17.70 -0.73
N PRO A 289 9.52 -17.89 0.25
CA PRO A 289 9.88 -18.47 1.55
C PRO A 289 10.43 -19.91 1.46
N SER A 290 10.21 -20.61 0.34
CA SER A 290 10.81 -21.91 0.03
C SER A 290 12.28 -21.84 -0.39
N ASP A 291 12.75 -20.71 -0.90
CA ASP A 291 14.07 -20.58 -1.55
C ASP A 291 15.10 -19.85 -0.67
N SER A 292 14.62 -18.98 0.23
CA SER A 292 15.46 -18.11 1.05
C SER A 292 15.20 -18.30 2.54
N THR A 293 16.19 -18.00 3.36
CA THR A 293 16.07 -17.94 4.82
C THR A 293 15.43 -16.66 5.36
N CYS A 294 15.07 -15.72 4.48
CA CYS A 294 14.46 -14.45 4.84
C CYS A 294 13.23 -14.62 5.76
N SER A 295 13.18 -13.82 6.82
CA SER A 295 12.11 -13.87 7.83
C SER A 295 10.96 -12.92 7.55
N LEU A 296 11.09 -12.00 6.58
CA LEU A 296 10.09 -10.99 6.23
C LEU A 296 8.95 -11.61 5.39
N THR A 297 8.28 -12.59 5.99
CA THR A 297 7.25 -13.42 5.32
C THR A 297 5.85 -12.82 5.43
N ALA A 298 5.71 -11.65 6.02
CA ALA A 298 4.41 -10.98 6.26
C ALA A 298 3.36 -11.86 6.98
N THR A 299 3.78 -12.83 7.80
CA THR A 299 2.86 -13.62 8.65
C THR A 299 2.10 -12.77 9.65
N ASP A 300 2.64 -11.60 9.96
CA ASP A 300 2.12 -10.65 10.92
C ASP A 300 1.38 -9.48 10.26
N ASN A 301 1.20 -9.53 8.94
CA ASN A 301 0.45 -8.53 8.20
C ASN A 301 -1.07 -8.73 8.41
N VAL A 302 -1.74 -7.77 9.05
CA VAL A 302 -3.17 -7.88 9.39
C VAL A 302 -4.07 -7.98 8.16
N PHE A 303 -3.74 -7.27 7.07
CA PHE A 303 -4.49 -7.38 5.82
C PHE A 303 -4.19 -8.70 5.11
N GLY A 304 -2.93 -9.14 5.09
CA GLY A 304 -2.56 -10.46 4.57
C GLY A 304 -3.27 -11.60 5.30
N ARG A 305 -3.40 -11.52 6.63
CA ARG A 305 -4.19 -12.45 7.45
C ARG A 305 -5.67 -12.44 7.05
N LEU A 306 -6.27 -11.26 6.86
CA LEU A 306 -7.65 -11.11 6.40
C LEU A 306 -7.88 -11.76 5.01
N VAL A 307 -7.00 -11.46 4.05
CA VAL A 307 -7.06 -12.03 2.69
C VAL A 307 -6.96 -13.55 2.75
N ASN A 308 -6.09 -14.07 3.62
CA ASN A 308 -5.88 -15.50 3.81
C ASN A 308 -6.86 -16.13 4.83
N GLY A 309 -8.10 -15.65 4.87
CA GLY A 309 -9.22 -16.32 5.53
C GLY A 309 -9.31 -16.17 7.05
N ILE A 310 -8.47 -15.35 7.68
CA ILE A 310 -8.64 -15.02 9.11
C ILE A 310 -9.77 -13.98 9.25
N ALA A 311 -10.72 -14.25 10.13
CA ALA A 311 -11.80 -13.30 10.41
C ALA A 311 -11.25 -11.98 10.96
N GLU A 312 -11.86 -10.84 10.58
CA GLU A 312 -11.37 -9.49 10.89
C GLU A 312 -11.05 -9.29 12.38
N GLN A 313 -11.91 -9.75 13.29
CA GLN A 313 -11.71 -9.64 14.74
C GLN A 313 -10.56 -10.49 15.30
N LEU A 314 -9.97 -11.38 14.48
CA LEU A 314 -8.88 -12.28 14.86
C LEU A 314 -7.55 -11.95 14.15
N VAL A 315 -7.52 -11.01 13.20
CA VAL A 315 -6.31 -10.72 12.41
C VAL A 315 -5.16 -10.18 13.23
N CYS A 316 -5.40 -9.62 14.42
CA CYS A 316 -4.33 -9.19 15.33
C CYS A 316 -3.59 -10.39 15.96
N MET A 317 -4.29 -11.48 16.22
CA MET A 317 -3.79 -12.59 17.05
C MET A 317 -3.45 -13.85 16.26
N ASN A 318 -4.13 -14.09 15.15
CA ASN A 318 -4.05 -15.36 14.43
C ASN A 318 -3.29 -15.19 13.11
N ALA A 319 -2.17 -15.89 12.97
CA ALA A 319 -1.53 -16.10 11.69
C ALA A 319 -2.40 -17.00 10.78
N SER A 320 -2.29 -16.82 9.47
CA SER A 320 -2.90 -17.74 8.51
C SER A 320 -2.06 -19.01 8.30
N THR A 321 -2.65 -19.99 7.61
CA THR A 321 -2.03 -21.28 7.30
C THR A 321 -2.00 -21.54 5.80
N ALA A 322 -1.25 -22.56 5.38
CA ALA A 322 -1.17 -22.95 3.97
C ALA A 322 -2.54 -23.38 3.41
N GLU A 323 -3.39 -23.97 4.24
CA GLU A 323 -4.72 -24.48 3.87
C GLU A 323 -5.72 -23.36 3.56
N LEU A 324 -5.61 -22.21 4.23
CA LEU A 324 -6.50 -21.06 4.03
C LEU A 324 -6.02 -20.11 2.92
N THR A 325 -4.76 -20.21 2.53
CA THR A 325 -4.11 -19.23 1.65
C THR A 325 -4.39 -19.53 0.18
N THR A 326 -5.06 -18.59 -0.50
CA THR A 326 -5.41 -18.67 -1.92
C THR A 326 -4.31 -18.16 -2.84
N GLY A 327 -3.48 -17.23 -2.34
CA GLY A 327 -2.45 -16.54 -3.12
C GLY A 327 -2.88 -15.17 -3.66
N GLU A 328 -4.06 -14.67 -3.25
CA GLU A 328 -4.55 -13.31 -3.55
C GLU A 328 -3.66 -12.23 -2.97
N PHE A 329 -3.01 -12.48 -1.82
CA PHE A 329 -2.08 -11.53 -1.20
C PHE A 329 -0.64 -11.80 -1.64
N ILE A 330 0.06 -10.74 -2.06
CA ILE A 330 1.49 -10.75 -2.34
C ILE A 330 2.15 -9.58 -1.62
N HIS A 331 3.00 -9.89 -0.67
CA HIS A 331 3.92 -8.97 -0.02
C HIS A 331 5.30 -9.06 -0.67
N ILE A 332 5.92 -7.92 -0.97
CA ILE A 332 7.20 -7.84 -1.68
C ILE A 332 8.19 -7.00 -0.89
N GLU A 333 9.26 -7.62 -0.40
CA GLU A 333 10.38 -6.97 0.28
C GLU A 333 11.56 -6.84 -0.67
N GLN A 334 12.04 -5.63 -0.90
CA GLN A 334 13.03 -5.39 -1.96
C GLN A 334 14.15 -4.45 -1.54
N ALA A 335 15.33 -4.72 -2.09
CA ALA A 335 16.51 -3.90 -1.92
C ALA A 335 16.37 -2.56 -2.64
N ILE A 336 17.10 -1.54 -2.19
CA ILE A 336 17.00 -0.16 -2.74
C ILE A 336 17.15 -0.07 -4.25
N LEU A 337 18.01 -0.89 -4.86
CA LEU A 337 18.22 -0.89 -6.32
C LEU A 337 16.98 -1.32 -7.10
N SER A 338 16.13 -2.17 -6.51
CA SER A 338 14.88 -2.66 -7.11
C SER A 338 13.77 -1.62 -7.06
N ARG A 339 13.88 -0.64 -6.15
CA ARG A 339 12.91 0.44 -5.95
C ARG A 339 13.16 1.65 -6.84
N GLY A 340 14.35 1.75 -7.45
CA GLY A 340 14.72 2.89 -8.29
C GLY A 340 14.01 2.86 -9.65
N SER A 341 13.75 4.04 -10.22
CA SER A 341 13.07 4.20 -11.51
C SER A 341 13.70 3.42 -12.68
N ALA A 342 15.01 3.17 -12.63
CA ALA A 342 15.71 2.33 -13.61
C ALA A 342 15.18 0.88 -13.67
N ALA A 343 14.53 0.41 -12.60
CA ALA A 343 13.95 -0.93 -12.51
C ALA A 343 12.47 -0.99 -12.97
N TYR A 344 11.79 0.15 -13.13
CA TYR A 344 10.33 0.15 -13.32
C TYR A 344 9.92 -0.60 -14.58
N SER A 345 10.62 -0.42 -15.71
CA SER A 345 10.31 -1.15 -16.94
C SER A 345 10.38 -2.67 -16.80
N GLY A 346 11.36 -3.19 -16.05
CA GLY A 346 11.48 -4.63 -15.78
C GLY A 346 10.39 -5.14 -14.84
N TRP A 347 10.02 -4.36 -13.83
CA TRP A 347 8.88 -4.66 -12.97
C TRP A 347 7.56 -4.68 -13.76
N THR A 348 7.29 -3.65 -14.56
CA THR A 348 6.13 -3.56 -15.45
C THR A 348 6.06 -4.80 -16.34
N ALA A 349 7.15 -5.14 -17.04
CA ALA A 349 7.19 -6.33 -17.89
C ALA A 349 6.84 -7.61 -17.13
N ALA A 350 7.36 -7.77 -15.90
CA ALA A 350 7.08 -8.93 -15.07
C ALA A 350 5.61 -9.00 -14.63
N PHE A 351 5.01 -7.88 -14.21
CA PHE A 351 3.59 -7.83 -13.85
C PHE A 351 2.68 -8.08 -15.05
N LEU A 352 2.95 -7.46 -16.19
CA LEU A 352 2.18 -7.65 -17.42
C LEU A 352 2.21 -9.11 -17.91
N ALA A 353 3.32 -9.82 -17.69
CA ALA A 353 3.47 -11.23 -18.05
C ALA A 353 2.83 -12.18 -17.00
N ALA A 354 2.91 -11.84 -15.71
CA ALA A 354 2.37 -12.68 -14.63
C ALA A 354 0.84 -12.61 -14.49
N PHE A 355 0.24 -11.51 -14.95
CA PHE A 355 -1.19 -11.23 -14.87
C PHE A 355 -1.76 -10.94 -16.25
N ALA A 356 -2.70 -11.77 -16.66
CA ALA A 356 -3.46 -11.57 -17.88
C ALA A 356 -4.35 -10.32 -17.75
N PRO A 357 -4.71 -9.68 -18.89
CA PRO A 357 -5.74 -8.66 -18.87
C PRO A 357 -7.06 -9.20 -18.30
N SER A 358 -7.74 -8.39 -17.49
CA SER A 358 -9.10 -8.61 -17.04
C SER A 358 -10.06 -8.56 -18.24
N PRO A 359 -11.08 -9.44 -18.28
CA PRO A 359 -12.00 -9.56 -19.41
C PRO A 359 -12.99 -8.40 -19.55
#